data_AF-A0A936XXU2-F1
#
_entry.id   AF-A0A936XXU2-F1
#
_cell.length_a   1.000
_cell.length_b   1.000
_cell.length_c   1.000
_cell.angle_alpha   90.00
_cell.angle_beta   90.00
_cell.angle_gamma   90.00
#
_symmetry.space_group_name_H-M   'P 1'
#
loop_
_entity.id
_entity.type
_entity.pdbx_description
1 polymer ?
#
loop_
_entity_poly.entity_id
_entity_poly.type
_entity_poly.pdbx_seq_one_letter_code
_entity_poly.pdbx_strand_id
1 'polypeptide(L)'
;MDKIEGTLKDARDRSNMEYRYYTIQFHQAFWDAAQKVFPEETSYADMYKKTTVAFNGMGSLEQLYAKAEANRIEHIRNTKFPVAAVKDASLEKVLINGFNKLYGSAHNVSALKAVLTQNGWTTIRHSLTGIVVGRQRSAKLAYKGNDGKCYLLPDYVFIREDYVGSSFINTVAVFNGLDGEEMLCENVK
;
A
#
# COMPACT_ATOMS: atom_id res chain seq x y z
N MET A 1 -13.08 -22.63 -3.12
CA MET A 1 -12.83 -21.43 -3.94
C MET A 1 -13.45 -20.21 -3.27
N ASP A 2 -13.51 -20.23 -1.94
CA ASP A 2 -14.65 -19.65 -1.22
C ASP A 2 -14.37 -18.20 -0.79
N LYS A 3 -13.30 -17.62 -1.35
CA LYS A 3 -12.81 -16.27 -1.01
C LYS A 3 -12.78 -15.33 -2.20
N ILE A 4 -13.34 -15.72 -3.35
CA ILE A 4 -13.34 -14.88 -4.57
C ILE A 4 -13.89 -13.49 -4.28
N GLU A 5 -15.01 -13.41 -3.56
CA GLU A 5 -15.63 -12.13 -3.22
C GLU A 5 -14.71 -11.23 -2.38
N GLY A 6 -14.03 -11.79 -1.38
CA GLY A 6 -13.03 -11.06 -0.59
C GLY A 6 -11.89 -10.58 -1.47
N THR A 7 -11.39 -11.42 -2.36
CA THR A 7 -10.30 -11.03 -3.26
C THR A 7 -10.68 -9.96 -4.29
N LEU A 8 -11.94 -9.94 -4.74
CA LEU A 8 -12.45 -8.90 -5.63
C LEU A 8 -12.65 -7.58 -4.89
N LYS A 9 -12.90 -7.59 -3.59
CA LYS A 9 -13.04 -6.37 -2.78
C LYS A 9 -11.73 -5.58 -2.69
N ASP A 10 -10.60 -6.28 -2.66
CA ASP A 10 -9.28 -5.67 -2.50
C ASP A 10 -8.69 -5.14 -3.82
N ALA A 11 -9.27 -5.54 -4.97
CA ALA A 11 -8.85 -5.05 -6.28
C ALA A 11 -9.40 -3.64 -6.53
N ARG A 12 -8.50 -2.69 -6.79
CA ARG A 12 -8.78 -1.25 -6.92
C ARG A 12 -8.49 -0.73 -8.34
N ASP A 13 -7.99 -1.58 -9.23
CA ASP A 13 -7.60 -1.25 -10.59
C ASP A 13 -8.04 -2.34 -11.58
N ARG A 14 -8.06 -1.97 -12.86
CA ARG A 14 -8.53 -2.86 -13.94
C ARG A 14 -7.62 -4.08 -14.12
N SER A 15 -6.31 -3.89 -14.09
CA SER A 15 -5.34 -4.96 -14.31
C SER A 15 -5.43 -6.05 -13.25
N ASN A 16 -5.66 -5.67 -11.99
CA ASN A 16 -5.88 -6.60 -10.89
C ASN A 16 -7.21 -7.36 -11.03
N MET A 17 -8.27 -6.70 -11.50
CA MET A 17 -9.53 -7.39 -11.84
C MET A 17 -9.38 -8.36 -13.01
N GLU A 18 -8.73 -7.95 -14.09
CA GLU A 18 -8.42 -8.79 -15.26
C GLU A 18 -7.64 -10.03 -14.85
N TYR A 19 -6.57 -9.84 -14.08
CA TYR A 19 -5.75 -10.92 -13.59
C TYR A 19 -6.60 -11.98 -12.86
N ARG A 20 -7.50 -11.54 -11.97
CA ARG A 20 -8.39 -12.45 -11.22
C ARG A 20 -9.41 -13.14 -12.12
N TYR A 21 -10.02 -12.38 -13.02
CA TYR A 21 -11.00 -12.90 -13.98
C TYR A 21 -10.39 -14.01 -14.85
N TYR A 22 -9.26 -13.72 -15.48
CA TYR A 22 -8.58 -14.68 -16.36
C TYR A 22 -7.97 -15.84 -15.60
N THR A 23 -7.51 -15.65 -14.35
CA THR A 23 -7.04 -16.76 -13.50
C THR A 23 -8.15 -17.78 -13.27
N ILE A 24 -9.37 -17.33 -12.94
CA ILE A 24 -10.50 -18.23 -12.70
C ILE A 24 -10.99 -18.85 -14.01
N GLN A 25 -11.02 -18.09 -15.10
CA GLN A 25 -11.35 -18.62 -16.43
C GLN A 25 -10.37 -19.73 -16.86
N PHE A 26 -9.07 -19.51 -16.63
CA PHE A 26 -8.03 -20.49 -16.90
C PHE A 26 -8.24 -21.76 -16.07
N HIS A 27 -8.51 -21.63 -14.77
CA HIS A 27 -8.81 -22.79 -13.93
C HIS A 27 -10.06 -23.52 -14.39
N GLN A 28 -11.10 -22.81 -14.82
CA GLN A 28 -12.31 -23.44 -15.36
C GLN A 28 -12.01 -24.27 -16.61
N ALA A 29 -11.26 -23.70 -17.56
CA ALA A 29 -10.85 -24.40 -18.77
C ALA A 29 -9.96 -25.61 -18.48
N PHE A 30 -9.04 -25.48 -17.51
CA PHE A 30 -8.19 -26.57 -17.05
C PHE A 30 -9.03 -27.73 -16.48
N TRP A 31 -9.96 -27.46 -15.55
CA TRP A 31 -10.78 -28.52 -14.96
C TRP A 31 -11.78 -29.12 -15.95
N ASP A 32 -12.27 -28.34 -16.91
CA ASP A 32 -13.09 -28.86 -17.99
C ASP A 32 -12.34 -29.87 -18.87
N ALA A 33 -11.07 -29.59 -19.20
CA ALA A 33 -10.23 -30.53 -19.92
C ALA A 33 -9.89 -31.76 -19.05
N ALA A 34 -9.51 -31.54 -17.78
CA ALA A 34 -9.10 -32.61 -16.87
C ALA A 34 -10.20 -33.66 -16.67
N GLN A 35 -11.46 -33.25 -16.43
CA GLN A 35 -12.58 -34.19 -16.25
C GLN A 35 -12.91 -35.00 -17.51
N LYS A 36 -12.54 -34.50 -18.70
CA LYS A 36 -12.74 -35.22 -19.98
C LYS A 36 -11.63 -36.24 -20.24
N VAL A 37 -10.41 -35.92 -19.82
CA VAL A 37 -9.23 -36.80 -19.99
C VAL A 37 -9.21 -37.90 -18.93
N PHE A 38 -9.61 -37.59 -17.70
CA PHE A 38 -9.63 -38.50 -16.55
C PHE A 38 -11.03 -38.59 -15.93
N PRO A 39 -12.01 -39.20 -16.64
CA PRO A 39 -13.39 -39.25 -16.19
C PRO A 39 -13.61 -40.07 -14.91
N GLU A 40 -12.70 -40.98 -14.58
CA GLU A 40 -12.71 -41.77 -13.35
C GLU A 40 -12.36 -40.96 -12.10
N GLU A 41 -11.67 -39.83 -12.26
CA GLU A 41 -11.26 -38.97 -11.15
C GLU A 41 -12.38 -37.97 -10.79
N THR A 42 -13.28 -38.42 -9.92
CA THR A 42 -14.45 -37.65 -9.49
C THR A 42 -14.13 -36.26 -8.92
N SER A 43 -12.94 -36.08 -8.33
CA SER A 43 -12.54 -34.78 -7.78
C SER A 43 -12.39 -33.69 -8.86
N TYR A 44 -12.12 -34.06 -10.12
CA TYR A 44 -12.00 -33.09 -11.22
C TYR A 44 -13.34 -32.52 -11.65
N ALA A 45 -14.39 -33.34 -11.68
CA ALA A 45 -15.76 -32.88 -11.93
C ALA A 45 -16.23 -31.92 -10.82
N ASP A 46 -15.90 -32.23 -9.56
CA ASP A 46 -16.18 -31.35 -8.42
C ASP A 46 -15.46 -30.01 -8.53
N MET A 47 -14.19 -30.03 -8.96
CA MET A 47 -13.41 -28.82 -9.16
C MET A 47 -13.93 -27.98 -10.33
N TYR A 48 -14.31 -28.61 -11.44
CA TYR A 48 -14.95 -27.93 -12.57
C TYR A 48 -16.24 -27.23 -12.15
N LYS A 49 -17.09 -27.92 -11.37
CA LYS A 49 -18.31 -27.35 -10.81
C LYS A 49 -18.01 -26.14 -9.93
N LYS A 50 -17.03 -26.25 -9.03
CA LYS A 50 -16.59 -25.13 -8.17
C LYS A 50 -16.09 -23.94 -8.98
N THR A 51 -15.27 -24.16 -10.02
CA THR A 51 -14.76 -23.07 -10.88
C THR A 51 -15.85 -22.43 -11.71
N THR A 52 -16.81 -23.21 -12.17
CA THR A 52 -17.92 -22.69 -12.98
C THR A 52 -18.85 -21.82 -12.14
N VAL A 53 -19.19 -22.23 -10.92
CA VAL A 53 -19.96 -21.40 -9.98
C VAL A 53 -19.20 -20.10 -9.67
N ALA A 54 -17.90 -20.21 -9.39
CA ALA A 54 -17.02 -19.08 -9.17
C ALA A 54 -16.99 -18.10 -10.35
N PHE A 55 -16.74 -18.60 -11.57
CA PHE A 55 -16.63 -17.79 -12.78
C PHE A 55 -17.95 -17.07 -13.08
N ASN A 56 -19.06 -17.80 -13.06
CA ASN A 56 -20.38 -17.22 -13.31
C ASN A 56 -20.77 -16.19 -12.24
N GLY A 57 -20.33 -16.39 -10.99
CA GLY A 57 -20.58 -15.46 -9.89
C GLY A 57 -19.80 -14.15 -9.99
N MET A 58 -18.73 -14.06 -10.78
CA MET A 58 -17.97 -12.82 -10.95
C MET A 58 -18.66 -11.81 -11.87
N GLY A 59 -19.51 -12.28 -12.79
CA GLY A 59 -20.09 -11.44 -13.83
C GLY A 59 -19.09 -11.12 -14.95
N SER A 60 -19.38 -10.06 -15.72
CA SER A 60 -18.53 -9.64 -16.84
C SER A 60 -17.33 -8.80 -16.40
N LEU A 61 -16.29 -8.73 -17.24
CA LEU A 61 -15.15 -7.82 -17.02
C LEU A 61 -15.59 -6.36 -16.84
N GLU A 62 -16.59 -5.91 -17.60
CA GLU A 62 -17.14 -4.55 -17.48
C GLU A 62 -17.72 -4.29 -16.08
N GLN A 63 -18.46 -5.26 -15.53
CA GLN A 63 -18.98 -5.20 -14.16
C GLN A 63 -17.84 -5.19 -13.14
N LEU A 64 -16.79 -5.98 -13.37
CA LEU A 64 -15.61 -5.99 -12.50
C LEU A 64 -14.83 -4.67 -12.56
N TYR A 65 -14.73 -4.01 -13.71
CA TYR A 65 -14.11 -2.68 -13.81
C TYR A 65 -14.90 -1.63 -13.05
N ALA A 66 -16.22 -1.64 -13.16
CA ALA A 66 -17.08 -0.76 -12.37
C ALA A 66 -16.90 -1.03 -10.87
N LYS A 67 -16.78 -2.31 -10.48
CA LYS A 67 -16.48 -2.71 -9.09
C LYS A 67 -15.12 -2.22 -8.62
N ALA A 68 -14.06 -2.32 -9.44
CA ALA A 68 -12.74 -1.83 -9.09
C ALA A 68 -12.74 -0.32 -8.81
N GLU A 69 -13.43 0.46 -9.65
CA GLU A 69 -13.55 1.90 -9.44
C GLU A 69 -14.34 2.21 -8.16
N ALA A 70 -15.44 1.49 -7.91
CA ALA A 70 -16.19 1.64 -6.66
C ALA A 70 -15.33 1.31 -5.43
N ASN A 71 -14.58 0.21 -5.47
CA ASN A 71 -13.63 -0.18 -4.41
C ASN A 71 -12.54 0.88 -4.22
N ARG A 72 -12.00 1.45 -5.31
CA ARG A 72 -10.99 2.52 -5.27
C ARG A 72 -11.55 3.77 -4.59
N ILE A 73 -12.74 4.22 -4.98
CA ILE A 73 -13.41 5.38 -4.38
C ILE A 73 -13.69 5.14 -2.90
N GLU A 74 -14.19 3.96 -2.54
CA GLU A 74 -14.43 3.57 -1.14
C GLU A 74 -13.12 3.58 -0.34
N HIS A 75 -12.06 3.00 -0.89
CA HIS A 75 -10.74 2.99 -0.28
C HIS A 75 -10.23 4.41 -0.02
N ILE A 76 -10.26 5.31 -1.02
CA ILE A 76 -9.83 6.72 -0.88
C ILE A 76 -10.62 7.45 0.22
N ARG A 77 -11.92 7.20 0.31
CA ARG A 77 -12.80 7.80 1.33
C ARG A 77 -12.43 7.32 2.74
N ASN A 78 -12.07 6.04 2.84
CA ASN A 78 -11.79 5.36 4.10
C ASN A 78 -10.32 5.47 4.54
N THR A 79 -9.38 5.81 3.65
CA THR A 79 -7.99 6.07 4.01
C THR A 79 -7.90 7.30 4.91
N LYS A 80 -7.51 7.08 6.17
CA LYS A 80 -7.35 8.13 7.19
C LYS A 80 -5.89 8.41 7.45
N PHE A 81 -5.59 9.68 7.76
CA PHE A 81 -4.26 10.03 8.22
C PHE A 81 -4.01 9.41 9.62
N PRO A 82 -2.88 8.72 9.83
CA PRO A 82 -2.60 8.08 11.11
C PRO A 82 -2.53 9.08 12.27
N VAL A 83 -2.95 8.63 13.46
CA VAL A 83 -2.83 9.43 14.68
C VAL A 83 -1.37 9.42 15.14
N ALA A 84 -0.88 10.58 15.58
CA ALA A 84 0.46 10.71 16.14
C ALA A 84 0.60 9.85 17.41
N ALA A 85 1.61 9.00 17.45
CA ALA A 85 1.99 8.27 18.66
C ALA A 85 2.63 9.23 19.68
N VAL A 86 3.44 10.17 19.19
CA VAL A 86 4.02 11.27 19.97
C VAL A 86 3.99 12.54 19.13
N LYS A 87 3.74 13.68 19.77
CA LYS A 87 3.80 15.00 19.15
C LYS A 87 5.18 15.61 19.37
N ASP A 88 5.87 15.91 18.28
CA ASP A 88 7.15 16.62 18.31
C ASP A 88 7.23 17.52 17.08
N ALA A 89 6.84 18.79 17.27
CA ALA A 89 6.72 19.74 16.18
C ALA A 89 8.06 20.03 15.47
N SER A 90 9.19 19.85 16.16
CA SER A 90 10.52 20.04 15.56
C SER A 90 10.81 18.92 14.56
N LEU A 91 10.61 17.68 14.98
CA LEU A 91 10.82 16.50 14.13
C LEU A 91 9.80 16.42 12.99
N GLU A 92 8.53 16.78 13.25
CA GLU A 92 7.50 16.89 12.21
C GLU A 92 7.89 17.93 11.14
N LYS A 93 8.47 19.07 11.55
CA LYS A 93 8.96 20.09 10.62
C LYS A 93 10.16 19.61 9.80
N VAL A 94 11.04 18.77 10.36
CA VAL A 94 12.13 18.13 9.60
C VAL A 94 11.57 17.28 8.46
N LEU A 95 10.51 16.51 8.72
CA LEU A 95 9.84 15.71 7.69
C LEU A 95 9.21 16.59 6.59
N ILE A 96 8.42 17.60 6.96
CA ILE A 96 7.78 18.51 6.00
C ILE A 96 8.83 19.21 5.11
N ASN A 97 9.88 19.77 5.73
CA ASN A 97 10.92 20.48 5.01
C ASN A 97 11.75 19.53 4.13
N GLY A 98 12.10 18.35 4.66
CA GLY A 98 12.85 17.34 3.92
C GLY A 98 12.10 16.90 2.66
N PHE A 99 10.80 16.63 2.78
CA PHE A 99 9.96 16.26 1.64
C PHE A 99 9.89 17.37 0.59
N ASN A 100 9.58 18.60 1.00
CA ASN A 100 9.46 19.73 0.09
C ASN A 100 10.79 20.06 -0.60
N LYS A 101 11.92 19.90 0.09
CA LYS A 101 13.26 20.07 -0.48
C LYS A 101 13.57 19.00 -1.52
N LEU A 102 13.20 17.74 -1.26
CA LEU A 102 13.53 16.62 -2.12
C LEU A 102 12.63 16.55 -3.36
N TYR A 103 11.32 16.76 -3.18
CA TYR A 103 10.33 16.51 -4.23
C TYR A 103 9.55 17.75 -4.68
N GLY A 104 9.51 18.80 -3.86
CA GLY A 104 8.53 19.88 -4.04
C GLY A 104 8.60 20.55 -5.40
N SER A 105 9.76 21.13 -5.75
CA SER A 105 9.94 21.79 -7.05
C SER A 105 10.04 20.80 -8.22
N ALA A 106 10.69 19.65 -8.01
CA ALA A 106 10.93 18.67 -9.07
C ALA A 106 9.64 17.99 -9.57
N HIS A 107 8.63 17.85 -8.70
CA HIS A 107 7.38 17.16 -9.01
C HIS A 107 6.14 18.04 -8.85
N ASN A 108 6.29 19.32 -8.49
CA ASN A 108 5.20 20.25 -8.17
C ASN A 108 4.25 19.68 -7.10
N VAL A 109 4.82 19.18 -6.01
CA VAL A 109 4.10 18.60 -4.87
C VAL A 109 4.38 19.38 -3.59
N SER A 110 3.54 19.21 -2.57
CA SER A 110 3.75 19.89 -1.27
C SER A 110 3.32 19.01 -0.10
N ALA A 111 4.17 18.89 0.91
CA ALA A 111 3.81 18.22 2.15
C ALA A 111 2.73 19.01 2.90
N LEU A 112 1.74 18.28 3.42
CA LEU A 112 0.58 18.83 4.14
C LEU A 112 0.72 18.64 5.64
N LYS A 113 1.01 17.41 6.06
CA LYS A 113 1.10 17.03 7.47
C LYS A 113 2.05 15.86 7.65
N ALA A 114 2.81 15.89 8.74
CA ALA A 114 3.64 14.79 9.18
C ALA A 114 3.35 14.47 10.65
N VAL A 115 3.41 13.21 11.03
CA VAL A 115 3.27 12.74 12.42
C VAL A 115 4.26 11.63 12.70
N LEU A 116 4.74 11.56 13.95
CA LEU A 116 5.55 10.44 14.41
C LEU A 116 4.62 9.29 14.82
N THR A 117 4.85 8.11 14.28
CA THR A 117 4.04 6.91 14.55
C THR A 117 4.71 5.96 15.55
N GLN A 118 5.89 6.32 16.04
CA GLN A 118 6.65 5.54 17.00
C GLN A 118 6.95 6.33 18.28
N ASN A 119 6.70 5.72 19.45
CA ASN A 119 6.87 6.36 20.77
C ASN A 119 8.32 6.65 21.16
N GLY A 120 9.31 6.06 20.47
CA GLY A 120 10.72 6.28 20.74
C GLY A 120 11.60 6.02 19.51
N TRP A 121 12.91 6.01 19.74
CA TRP A 121 13.90 5.75 18.70
C TRP A 121 14.25 4.27 18.62
N THR A 122 14.35 3.73 17.40
CA THR A 122 14.99 2.44 17.14
C THR A 122 16.48 2.66 16.88
N THR A 123 17.34 2.04 17.68
CA THR A 123 18.79 2.05 17.42
C THR A 123 19.12 1.22 16.19
N ILE A 124 19.91 1.78 15.29
CA ILE A 124 20.45 1.10 14.12
C ILE A 124 21.87 0.63 14.48
N ARG A 125 22.14 -0.65 14.24
CA ARG A 125 23.44 -1.27 14.47
C ARG A 125 24.00 -1.79 13.16
N HIS A 126 25.33 -1.76 13.02
CA HIS A 126 26.00 -2.42 11.92
C HIS A 126 25.75 -3.93 12.00
N SER A 127 25.36 -4.55 10.88
CA SER A 127 24.88 -5.94 10.85
C SER A 127 25.95 -6.97 11.27
N LEU A 128 27.23 -6.69 11.02
CA LEU A 128 28.32 -7.62 11.32
C LEU A 128 28.94 -7.40 12.71
N THR A 129 29.11 -6.14 13.12
CA THR A 129 29.90 -5.79 14.31
C THR A 129 29.03 -5.39 15.50
N GLY A 130 27.74 -5.16 15.30
CA GLY A 130 26.80 -4.76 16.36
C GLY A 130 27.01 -3.34 16.90
N ILE A 131 28.01 -2.59 16.40
CA ILE A 131 28.27 -1.21 16.81
C ILE A 131 27.07 -0.34 16.45
N VAL A 132 26.74 0.62 17.31
CA VAL A 132 25.69 1.60 17.03
C VAL A 132 26.16 2.52 15.90
N VAL A 133 25.35 2.65 14.86
CA VAL A 133 25.63 3.54 13.72
C VAL A 133 24.64 4.69 13.61
N GLY A 134 23.52 4.60 14.32
CA GLY A 134 22.52 5.65 14.32
C GLY A 134 21.26 5.25 15.05
N ARG A 135 20.22 6.04 14.86
CA ARG A 135 18.87 5.75 15.32
C ARG A 135 17.86 6.28 14.31
N GLN A 136 16.68 5.67 14.29
CA GLN A 136 15.59 6.13 13.46
C GLN A 136 14.27 6.15 14.22
N ARG A 137 13.33 6.92 13.69
CA ARG A 137 11.97 7.01 14.22
C ARG A 137 10.98 7.04 13.07
N SER A 138 10.03 6.11 13.08
CA SER A 138 9.00 6.02 12.04
C SER A 138 8.01 7.19 12.13
N ALA A 139 7.55 7.59 10.97
CA ALA A 139 6.61 8.67 10.78
C ALA A 139 5.65 8.36 9.62
N LYS A 140 4.66 9.23 9.46
CA LYS A 140 3.75 9.25 8.32
C LYS A 140 3.66 10.67 7.81
N LEU A 141 3.56 10.83 6.49
CA LEU A 141 3.45 12.12 5.83
C LEU A 141 2.39 12.06 4.74
N ALA A 142 1.52 13.08 4.73
CA ALA A 142 0.59 13.31 3.65
C ALA A 142 1.06 14.50 2.82
N TYR A 143 0.86 14.45 1.51
CA TYR A 143 1.21 15.51 0.58
C TYR A 143 0.07 15.77 -0.42
N LYS A 144 0.10 16.96 -1.02
CA LYS A 144 -0.74 17.34 -2.15
C LYS A 144 0.03 17.14 -3.45
N GLY A 145 -0.54 16.37 -4.36
CA GLY A 145 -0.03 16.12 -5.69
C GLY A 145 -0.19 17.33 -6.62
N ASN A 146 0.48 17.26 -7.78
CA ASN A 146 0.34 18.26 -8.84
C ASN A 146 -1.05 18.27 -9.49
N ASP A 147 -1.81 17.19 -9.33
CA ASP A 147 -3.19 17.01 -9.75
C ASP A 147 -4.20 17.58 -8.73
N GLY A 148 -3.71 18.14 -7.63
CA GLY A 148 -4.50 18.73 -6.56
C GLY A 148 -5.08 17.72 -5.56
N LYS A 149 -4.83 16.42 -5.74
CA LYS A 149 -5.26 15.37 -4.82
C LYS A 149 -4.31 15.21 -3.65
N CYS A 150 -4.75 14.49 -2.63
CA CYS A 150 -3.95 14.22 -1.45
C CYS A 150 -3.55 12.75 -1.37
N TYR A 151 -2.35 12.51 -0.88
CA TYR A 151 -1.72 11.20 -0.85
C TYR A 151 -1.06 10.95 0.50
N LEU A 152 -1.20 9.75 1.02
CA LEU A 152 -0.48 9.25 2.19
C LEU A 152 0.75 8.47 1.72
N LEU A 153 1.95 8.91 2.09
CA LEU A 153 3.16 8.15 1.79
C LEU A 153 3.16 6.77 2.49
N PRO A 154 3.78 5.76 1.86
CA PRO A 154 3.86 4.40 2.40
C PRO A 154 4.69 4.32 3.70
N ASP A 155 4.86 3.12 4.25
CA ASP A 155 5.45 2.89 5.59
C ASP A 155 6.93 3.31 5.74
N TYR A 156 7.62 3.64 4.65
CA TYR A 156 9.04 4.03 4.64
C TYR A 156 9.26 5.54 4.74
N VAL A 157 8.59 6.17 5.71
CA VAL A 157 8.86 7.56 6.11
C VAL A 157 9.45 7.52 7.52
N PHE A 158 10.69 7.97 7.66
CA PHE A 158 11.36 7.99 8.95
C PHE A 158 12.35 9.13 9.06
N ILE A 159 12.63 9.51 10.31
CA ILE A 159 13.73 10.39 10.65
C ILE A 159 14.90 9.50 11.02
N ARG A 160 16.10 9.84 10.54
CA ARG A 160 17.35 9.17 10.88
C ARG A 160 18.33 10.18 11.47
N GLU A 161 19.08 9.72 12.45
CA GLU A 161 20.24 10.40 13.01
C GLU A 161 21.42 9.43 13.05
N ASP A 162 22.60 9.92 12.70
CA ASP A 162 23.83 9.14 12.69
C ASP A 162 24.53 9.25 14.05
N TYR A 163 25.16 8.15 14.48
CA TYR A 163 25.91 8.11 15.73
C TYR A 163 27.42 8.30 15.46
N VAL A 164 28.02 9.27 16.13
CA VAL A 164 29.45 9.61 15.99
C VAL A 164 30.30 9.17 17.18
N GLY A 165 29.85 8.16 17.93
CA GLY A 165 30.58 7.60 19.07
C GLY A 165 30.27 8.26 20.42
N SER A 166 29.72 9.47 20.45
CA SER A 166 29.32 10.17 21.68
C SER A 166 27.91 10.75 21.63
N SER A 167 27.40 11.08 20.45
CA SER A 167 26.09 11.71 20.26
C SER A 167 25.43 11.27 18.95
N PHE A 168 24.12 11.52 18.86
CA PHE A 168 23.35 11.41 17.62
C PHE A 168 23.26 12.77 16.94
N ILE A 169 23.64 12.85 15.67
CA ILE A 169 23.69 14.08 14.88
C ILE A 169 23.02 13.86 13.50
N ASN A 170 23.00 14.90 12.67
CA ASN A 170 22.50 14.84 11.28
C ASN A 170 21.06 14.34 11.18
N THR A 171 20.13 14.99 11.88
CA THR A 171 18.70 14.70 11.79
C THR A 171 18.20 14.93 10.37
N VAL A 172 17.89 13.85 9.66
CA VAL A 172 17.41 13.88 8.27
C VAL A 172 16.13 13.08 8.13
N ALA A 173 15.25 13.55 7.24
CA ALA A 173 14.08 12.81 6.81
C ALA A 173 14.45 11.89 5.64
N VAL A 174 13.94 10.67 5.67
CA VAL A 174 14.11 9.66 4.61
C VAL A 174 12.75 9.28 4.07
N PHE A 175 12.67 9.21 2.74
CA PHE A 175 11.48 8.87 1.97
C PHE A 175 11.87 7.87 0.87
N ASN A 176 10.91 7.06 0.43
CA ASN A 176 11.10 6.10 -0.65
C ASN A 176 10.26 6.44 -1.89
N GLY A 177 10.34 7.69 -2.36
CA GLY A 177 9.60 8.15 -3.55
C GLY A 177 8.23 8.74 -3.26
N LEU A 178 7.39 8.78 -4.31
CA LEU A 178 6.06 9.42 -4.35
C LEU A 178 4.93 8.42 -4.66
N ASP A 179 5.10 7.16 -4.29
CA ASP A 179 4.13 6.08 -4.44
C ASP A 179 3.07 6.10 -3.32
N GLY A 180 2.52 7.27 -3.03
CA GLY A 180 1.52 7.46 -1.98
C GLY A 180 0.14 6.90 -2.34
N GLU A 181 -0.60 6.48 -1.33
CA GLU A 181 -2.00 6.07 -1.48
C GLU A 181 -2.92 7.30 -1.50
N GLU A 182 -3.76 7.43 -2.54
CA GLU A 182 -4.71 8.53 -2.65
C GLU A 182 -5.71 8.52 -1.48
N MET A 183 -5.97 9.70 -0.93
CA MET A 183 -6.91 9.92 0.17
C MET A 183 -7.64 11.25 -0.02
N LEU A 184 -8.82 11.39 0.60
CA LEU A 184 -9.48 12.70 0.65
C LEU A 184 -8.62 13.69 1.46
N CYS A 185 -8.43 14.90 0.94
CA CYS A 185 -7.64 15.94 1.62
C CYS A 185 -8.20 16.29 3.01
N GLU A 186 -9.51 16.21 3.21
CA GLU A 186 -10.16 16.41 4.50
C GLU A 186 -9.84 15.34 5.55
N ASN A 187 -9.31 14.18 5.13
CA ASN A 187 -8.83 13.13 6.03
C ASN A 187 -7.40 13.42 6.54
N VAL A 188 -6.73 14.45 6.03
CA VAL A 188 -5.43 14.94 6.52
C VAL A 188 -5.68 15.88 7.71
N LYS A 189 -6.15 15.34 8.82
CA LYS A 189 -6.46 16.07 10.06
C LYS A 189 -5.62 15.62 11.23
#